data_AF-A0A0D3DNC3-F1
#
_entry.id   AF-A0A0D3DNC3-F1
#
_cell.length_a   1.000
_cell.length_b   1.000
_cell.length_c   1.000
_cell.angle_alpha   90.00
_cell.angle_beta   90.00
_cell.angle_gamma   90.00
#
_symmetry.space_group_name_H-M   'P 1'
#
loop_
_entity.id
_entity.type
_entity.pdbx_description
1 polymer ?
#
loop_
_entity_poly.entity_id
_entity_poly.type
_entity_poly.pdbx_seq_one_letter_code
_entity_poly.pdbx_strand_id
1 'polypeptide(L)'
;MDIERELHMTDYARNSSVQKKASDKTKHITLETVQQLYKETRPKSLKIADLGCSSGPNTLSTIRDIIKAVKFAHHLEIPNQPLPEFSILLNDLRSNDFNSIFKSLPDFHTELKRDTNYGDCPSVFIAANPGSFYGRLFPEKTIHFIYIPLLACTGFPR
;
A
#
# COMPACT_ATOMS: atom_id res chain seq x y z
N MET A 1 26.40 30.84 6.07
CA MET A 1 27.21 30.56 4.87
C MET A 1 26.73 29.23 4.35
N ASP A 2 25.95 29.36 3.30
CA ASP A 2 25.08 28.39 2.68
C ASP A 2 25.85 27.38 1.85
N ILE A 3 25.44 26.11 1.89
CA ILE A 3 25.41 25.26 0.71
C ILE A 3 24.14 24.39 0.80
N GLU A 4 22.97 25.02 0.69
CA GLU A 4 21.82 24.36 0.10
C GLU A 4 22.19 24.08 -1.36
N ARG A 5 22.47 22.82 -1.69
CA ARG A 5 22.47 22.37 -3.07
C ARG A 5 21.15 21.67 -3.32
N GLU A 6 20.19 22.44 -3.80
CA GLU A 6 19.10 21.94 -4.66
C GLU A 6 19.73 21.06 -5.75
N LEU A 7 19.66 19.73 -5.59
CA LEU A 7 19.93 18.81 -6.68
C LEU A 7 18.60 18.49 -7.37
N HIS A 8 18.19 19.46 -8.18
CA HIS A 8 17.35 19.39 -9.37
C HIS A 8 16.62 18.05 -9.63
N MET A 9 15.28 18.09 -9.55
CA MET A 9 14.33 17.04 -9.98
C MET A 9 14.39 16.66 -11.48
N THR A 10 15.41 17.09 -12.23
CA THR A 10 15.46 16.94 -13.68
C THR A 10 16.07 15.62 -14.17
N ASP A 11 16.81 14.88 -13.32
CA ASP A 11 17.44 13.62 -13.74
C ASP A 11 16.62 12.35 -13.47
N TYR A 12 15.54 12.42 -12.68
CA TYR A 12 14.64 11.27 -12.45
C TYR A 12 13.76 10.92 -13.66
N ALA A 13 13.46 11.91 -14.52
CA ALA A 13 12.60 11.70 -15.68
C ALA A 13 13.32 10.99 -16.85
N ARG A 14 14.66 11.04 -16.89
CA ARG A 14 15.44 10.70 -18.08
C ARG A 14 15.88 9.24 -18.18
N ASN A 15 15.72 8.43 -17.12
CA ASN A 15 16.04 6.99 -17.12
C ASN A 15 14.86 6.08 -16.74
N SER A 16 13.64 6.60 -16.88
CA SER A 16 12.37 6.07 -16.39
C SER A 16 11.98 4.67 -16.90
N SER A 17 12.61 4.14 -17.95
CA SER A 17 12.20 2.84 -18.53
C SER A 17 12.63 1.64 -17.69
N VAL A 18 13.83 1.67 -17.10
CA VAL A 18 14.36 0.57 -16.27
C VAL A 18 13.73 0.59 -14.88
N GLN A 19 13.60 1.78 -14.29
CA GLN A 19 12.96 1.97 -12.98
C GLN A 19 11.47 1.63 -13.03
N LYS A 20 10.76 2.01 -14.10
CA LYS A 20 9.36 1.62 -14.31
C LYS A 20 9.20 0.11 -14.51
N LYS A 21 10.04 -0.53 -15.34
CA LYS A 21 10.03 -2.00 -15.51
C LYS A 21 10.34 -2.75 -14.21
N ALA A 22 11.27 -2.25 -13.40
CA ALA A 22 11.57 -2.81 -12.09
C ALA A 22 10.37 -2.65 -11.14
N SER A 23 9.75 -1.47 -11.11
CA SER A 23 8.55 -1.18 -10.33
C SER A 23 7.38 -2.08 -10.72
N ASP A 24 7.15 -2.31 -12.02
CA ASP A 24 6.07 -3.16 -12.53
C ASP A 24 6.28 -4.63 -12.15
N LYS A 25 7.52 -5.13 -12.22
CA LYS A 25 7.88 -6.48 -11.78
C LYS A 25 7.69 -6.66 -10.27
N THR A 26 8.16 -5.71 -9.47
CA THR A 26 7.99 -5.75 -8.01
C THR A 26 6.52 -5.69 -7.62
N LYS A 27 5.72 -4.89 -8.32
CA LYS A 27 4.27 -4.85 -8.14
C LYS A 27 3.64 -6.21 -8.42
N HIS A 28 3.97 -6.86 -9.54
CA HIS A 28 3.46 -8.20 -9.86
C HIS A 28 3.77 -9.22 -8.75
N ILE A 29 5.04 -9.29 -8.32
CA ILE A 29 5.47 -10.20 -7.26
C ILE A 29 4.71 -9.92 -5.95
N THR A 30 4.51 -8.64 -5.63
CA THR A 30 3.75 -8.22 -4.44
C THR A 30 2.30 -8.74 -4.49
N LEU A 31 1.63 -8.56 -5.63
CA LEU A 31 0.25 -8.99 -5.82
C LEU A 31 0.11 -10.52 -5.79
N GLU A 32 1.03 -11.26 -6.39
CA GLU A 32 1.03 -12.72 -6.31
C GLU A 32 1.29 -13.22 -4.88
N THR A 33 2.21 -12.57 -4.16
CA THR A 33 2.56 -12.96 -2.79
C THR A 33 1.37 -12.75 -1.85
N VAL A 34 0.66 -11.62 -1.95
CA VAL A 34 -0.51 -11.36 -1.10
C VAL A 34 -1.68 -12.29 -1.46
N GLN A 35 -1.83 -12.66 -2.73
CA GLN A 35 -2.79 -13.68 -3.15
C GLN A 35 -2.47 -15.03 -2.52
N GLN A 36 -1.23 -15.48 -2.61
CA GLN A 36 -0.81 -16.77 -2.04
C GLN A 36 -0.97 -16.79 -0.52
N LEU A 37 -0.54 -15.72 0.16
CA LEU A 37 -0.74 -15.55 1.60
C LEU A 37 -2.22 -15.67 1.97
N TYR A 38 -3.10 -15.01 1.21
CA TYR A 38 -4.53 -15.05 1.47
C TYR A 38 -5.10 -16.46 1.28
N LYS A 39 -4.70 -17.17 0.21
CA LYS A 39 -5.12 -18.55 -0.05
C LYS A 39 -4.74 -19.49 1.09
N GLU A 40 -3.56 -19.31 1.67
CA GLU A 40 -3.06 -20.17 2.75
C GLU A 40 -3.75 -19.88 4.09
N THR A 41 -3.93 -18.60 4.43
CA THR A 41 -4.35 -18.18 5.77
C THR A 41 -5.84 -17.87 5.90
N ARG A 42 -6.49 -17.45 4.81
CA ARG A 42 -7.92 -17.05 4.71
C ARG A 42 -8.42 -16.26 5.93
N PRO A 43 -7.73 -15.20 6.35
CA PRO A 43 -8.09 -14.47 7.57
C PRO A 43 -9.43 -13.76 7.36
N LYS A 44 -10.25 -13.69 8.40
CA LYS A 44 -11.47 -12.86 8.40
C LYS A 44 -11.15 -11.37 8.33
N SER A 45 -9.98 -10.97 8.83
CA SER A 45 -9.47 -9.61 8.82
C SER A 45 -8.02 -9.63 8.35
N LEU A 46 -7.77 -9.14 7.14
CA LEU A 46 -6.44 -9.05 6.55
C LEU A 46 -5.81 -7.70 6.89
N LYS A 47 -4.76 -7.75 7.70
CA LYS A 47 -3.99 -6.57 8.11
C LYS A 47 -2.71 -6.41 7.31
N ILE A 48 -2.60 -5.28 6.62
CA ILE A 48 -1.50 -4.92 5.72
C ILE A 48 -0.84 -3.64 6.23
N ALA A 49 0.49 -3.59 6.24
CA ALA A 49 1.24 -2.38 6.52
C ALA A 49 1.99 -1.91 5.27
N ASP A 50 1.93 -0.61 4.97
CA ASP A 50 2.73 0.06 3.95
C ASP A 50 3.82 0.89 4.64
N LEU A 51 5.08 0.47 4.54
CA LEU A 51 6.21 1.12 5.21
C LEU A 51 6.95 2.05 4.23
N GLY A 52 6.82 3.36 4.44
CA GLY A 52 7.33 4.38 3.51
C GLY A 52 6.29 4.79 2.47
N CYS A 53 5.05 4.98 2.91
CA CYS A 53 3.90 5.24 2.05
C CYS A 53 4.02 6.54 1.23
N SER A 54 4.90 7.47 1.64
CA SER A 54 5.04 8.82 1.10
C SER A 54 3.72 9.61 1.16
N SER A 55 3.68 10.76 0.48
CA SER A 55 2.48 11.58 0.30
C SER A 55 2.05 11.51 -1.16
N GLY A 56 0.82 11.07 -1.43
CA GLY A 56 0.25 11.17 -2.78
C GLY A 56 -0.68 10.02 -3.19
N PRO A 57 -1.26 10.09 -4.41
CA PRO A 57 -2.24 9.12 -4.90
C PRO A 57 -1.66 7.72 -5.16
N ASN A 58 -0.33 7.62 -5.31
CA ASN A 58 0.35 6.35 -5.59
C ASN A 58 0.16 5.32 -4.47
N THR A 59 0.10 5.76 -3.23
CA THR A 59 -0.16 4.93 -2.05
C THR A 59 -1.51 4.24 -2.14
N LEU A 60 -2.57 5.02 -2.34
CA LEU A 60 -3.95 4.53 -2.43
C LEU A 60 -4.15 3.66 -3.68
N SER A 61 -3.47 3.97 -4.79
CA SER A 61 -3.47 3.13 -5.99
C SER A 61 -2.90 1.73 -5.71
N THR A 62 -1.76 1.66 -5.02
CA THR A 62 -1.13 0.37 -4.66
C THR A 62 -2.02 -0.45 -3.73
N ILE A 63 -2.63 0.19 -2.73
CA ILE A 63 -3.56 -0.47 -1.80
C ILE A 63 -4.78 -1.02 -2.55
N ARG A 64 -5.30 -0.27 -3.52
CA ARG A 64 -6.40 -0.73 -4.38
C ARG A 64 -6.03 -1.99 -5.14
N ASP A 65 -4.84 -2.03 -5.72
CA ASP A 65 -4.38 -3.20 -6.48
C ASP A 65 -4.23 -4.43 -5.57
N ILE A 66 -3.73 -4.25 -4.35
CA ILE A 66 -3.65 -5.31 -3.34
C ILE A 66 -5.06 -5.83 -2.99
N ILE A 67 -6.01 -4.94 -2.73
CA ILE A 67 -7.40 -5.32 -2.43
C ILE A 67 -8.00 -6.10 -3.61
N LYS A 68 -7.82 -5.64 -4.85
CA LYS A 68 -8.30 -6.34 -6.06
C LYS A 68 -7.69 -7.72 -6.19
N ALA A 69 -6.39 -7.86 -5.93
CA ALA A 69 -5.70 -9.15 -5.99
C ALA A 69 -6.25 -10.15 -4.95
N VAL A 70 -6.46 -9.70 -3.71
CA VAL A 70 -7.04 -10.53 -2.64
C VAL A 70 -8.49 -10.91 -2.94
N LYS A 71 -9.30 -9.96 -3.43
CA LYS A 71 -10.67 -10.24 -3.86
C LYS A 71 -10.73 -11.31 -4.94
N PHE A 72 -9.85 -11.21 -5.95
CA PHE A 72 -9.74 -12.22 -6.99
C PHE A 72 -9.41 -13.61 -6.40
N ALA A 73 -8.43 -13.68 -5.49
CA ALA A 73 -8.10 -14.94 -4.81
C ALA A 73 -9.27 -15.46 -3.96
N HIS A 74 -9.98 -14.59 -3.23
CA HIS A 74 -11.14 -14.98 -2.44
C HIS A 74 -12.24 -15.62 -3.28
N HIS A 75 -12.59 -15.00 -4.40
CA HIS A 75 -13.63 -15.52 -5.30
C HIS A 75 -13.25 -16.84 -5.97
N LEU A 76 -11.96 -17.09 -6.20
CA LEU A 76 -11.51 -18.38 -6.71
C LEU A 76 -11.57 -19.49 -5.66
N GLU A 77 -11.26 -19.18 -4.41
CA GLU A 77 -11.13 -20.19 -3.35
C GLU A 77 -12.46 -20.47 -2.64
N ILE A 78 -13.22 -19.41 -2.31
CA ILE A 78 -14.41 -19.47 -1.45
C ILE A 78 -15.49 -18.45 -1.87
N PRO A 79 -16.02 -18.52 -3.11
CA PRO A 79 -16.90 -17.50 -3.70
C PRO A 79 -18.20 -17.19 -2.95
N ASN A 80 -18.65 -18.08 -2.07
CA ASN A 80 -19.91 -17.94 -1.33
C ASN A 80 -19.72 -17.38 0.08
N GLN A 81 -18.50 -16.99 0.46
CA GLN A 81 -18.19 -16.41 1.76
C GLN A 81 -18.14 -14.88 1.67
N PRO A 82 -18.36 -14.15 2.77
CA PRO A 82 -18.15 -12.72 2.79
C PRO A 82 -16.65 -12.39 2.61
N LEU A 83 -16.37 -11.28 1.93
CA LEU A 83 -15.02 -10.75 1.80
C LEU A 83 -14.40 -10.49 3.19
N PRO A 84 -13.06 -10.65 3.33
CA PRO A 84 -12.38 -10.27 4.55
C PRO A 84 -12.43 -8.75 4.76
N GLU A 85 -12.36 -8.33 6.02
CA GLU A 85 -12.05 -6.94 6.34
C GLU A 85 -10.61 -6.62 5.98
N PHE A 86 -10.36 -5.43 5.43
CA PHE A 86 -9.01 -4.95 5.14
C PHE A 86 -8.64 -3.87 6.14
N SER A 87 -7.56 -4.09 6.90
CA SER A 87 -6.98 -3.11 7.81
C SER A 87 -5.62 -2.67 7.26
N ILE A 88 -5.56 -1.45 6.74
CA ILE A 88 -4.37 -0.89 6.11
C ILE A 88 -3.71 0.11 7.06
N LEU A 89 -2.44 -0.13 7.37
CA LEU A 89 -1.63 0.71 8.24
C LEU A 89 -0.56 1.42 7.41
N LEU A 90 -0.74 2.72 7.21
CA LEU A 90 0.19 3.58 6.50
C LEU A 90 1.29 4.05 7.44
N ASN A 91 2.53 3.77 7.11
CA ASN A 91 3.68 4.26 7.84
C ASN A 91 4.56 5.13 6.95
N ASP A 92 5.02 6.24 7.51
CA ASP A 92 6.11 7.06 7.01
C ASP A 92 6.66 7.88 8.19
N LEU A 93 7.68 8.70 7.96
CA LEU A 93 8.21 9.66 8.91
C LEU A 93 7.12 10.63 9.39
N ARG A 94 7.33 11.19 10.59
CA ARG A 94 6.40 12.14 11.20
C ARG A 94 6.19 13.42 10.38
N SER A 95 7.15 13.76 9.52
CA SER A 95 7.10 14.89 8.60
C SER A 95 6.25 14.65 7.35
N ASN A 96 5.78 13.42 7.13
CA ASN A 96 4.95 13.09 5.97
C ASN A 96 3.54 13.74 6.07
N ASP A 97 3.00 14.13 4.93
CA ASP A 97 1.67 14.73 4.84
C ASP A 97 0.56 13.66 4.75
N PHE A 98 0.29 13.01 5.87
CA PHE A 98 -0.84 12.08 6.01
C PHE A 98 -2.19 12.76 5.79
N ASN A 99 -2.29 14.07 6.03
CA ASN A 99 -3.54 14.81 5.87
C ASN A 99 -3.98 14.82 4.40
N SER A 100 -3.04 14.94 3.47
CA SER A 100 -3.35 14.83 2.04
C SER A 100 -3.91 13.45 1.69
N ILE A 101 -3.39 12.36 2.26
CA ILE A 101 -3.95 11.02 2.07
C ILE A 101 -5.35 10.92 2.64
N PHE A 102 -5.56 11.40 3.88
CA PHE A 102 -6.85 11.36 4.55
C PHE A 102 -7.93 12.18 3.84
N LYS A 103 -7.57 13.31 3.23
CA LYS A 103 -8.47 14.08 2.37
C LYS A 103 -8.92 13.32 1.13
N SER A 104 -8.10 12.41 0.60
CA SER A 104 -8.42 11.59 -0.58
C SER A 104 -9.16 10.29 -0.25
N LEU A 105 -9.32 9.92 1.03
CA LEU A 105 -10.01 8.69 1.43
C LEU A 105 -11.48 8.61 0.98
N PRO A 106 -12.30 9.69 1.04
CA PRO A 106 -13.68 9.64 0.56
C PRO A 106 -13.78 9.24 -0.92
N ASP A 107 -12.93 9.81 -1.77
CA ASP A 107 -12.88 9.50 -3.20
C ASP A 107 -12.41 8.06 -3.41
N PHE A 108 -11.38 7.63 -2.68
CA PHE A 108 -10.90 6.26 -2.71
C PHE A 108 -11.99 5.24 -2.35
N HIS A 109 -12.77 5.47 -1.28
CA HIS A 109 -13.87 4.59 -0.90
C HIS A 109 -15.02 4.61 -1.92
N THR A 110 -15.27 5.76 -2.55
CA THR A 110 -16.27 5.88 -3.62
C THR A 110 -15.87 5.09 -4.85
N GLU A 111 -14.59 5.18 -5.25
CA GLU A 111 -14.03 4.40 -6.36
C GLU A 111 -14.06 2.90 -6.07
N LEU A 112 -13.70 2.48 -4.85
CA LEU A 112 -13.81 1.07 -4.44
C LEU A 112 -15.23 0.54 -4.54
N LYS A 113 -16.25 1.33 -4.17
CA LYS A 113 -17.66 0.93 -4.30
C LYS A 113 -18.09 0.85 -5.76
N ARG A 114 -17.66 1.78 -6.60
CA ARG A 114 -17.99 1.83 -8.03
C ARG A 114 -17.45 0.64 -8.81
N ASP A 115 -16.27 0.17 -8.43
CA ASP A 115 -15.61 -1.00 -9.03
C ASP A 115 -16.22 -2.34 -8.57
N THR A 116 -17.32 -2.33 -7.82
CA THR A 116 -17.92 -3.55 -7.23
C THR A 116 -19.39 -3.73 -7.55
N ASN A 117 -19.78 -4.99 -7.76
CA ASN A 117 -21.18 -5.37 -7.83
C ASN A 117 -21.83 -5.27 -6.44
N TYR A 118 -23.16 -5.13 -6.41
CA TYR A 118 -23.93 -5.07 -5.17
C TYR A 118 -23.65 -6.32 -4.30
N GLY A 119 -23.10 -6.11 -3.09
CA GLY A 119 -22.73 -7.19 -2.16
C GLY A 119 -21.25 -7.59 -2.17
N ASP A 120 -20.42 -7.08 -3.09
CA ASP A 120 -19.00 -7.42 -3.22
C ASP A 120 -18.06 -6.25 -2.82
N CYS A 121 -18.58 -5.28 -2.06
CA CYS A 121 -17.77 -4.16 -1.57
C CYS A 121 -16.98 -4.58 -0.33
N PRO A 122 -15.63 -4.53 -0.34
CA PRO A 122 -14.84 -4.85 0.84
C PRO A 122 -14.99 -3.76 1.92
N SER A 123 -14.98 -4.18 3.19
CA SER A 123 -14.82 -3.28 4.33
C SER A 123 -13.34 -2.91 4.45
N VAL A 124 -12.99 -1.64 4.21
CA VAL A 124 -11.60 -1.17 4.22
C VAL A 124 -11.44 -0.11 5.30
N PHE A 125 -10.50 -0.31 6.20
CA PHE A 125 -10.13 0.59 7.29
C PHE A 125 -8.69 1.04 7.08
N ILE A 126 -8.46 2.34 7.05
CA ILE A 126 -7.13 2.91 6.83
C ILE A 126 -6.75 3.75 8.05
N ALA A 127 -5.58 3.49 8.61
CA ALA A 127 -4.99 4.26 9.69
C ALA A 127 -3.52 4.58 9.39
N ALA A 128 -2.97 5.59 10.08
CA ALA A 128 -1.56 5.95 9.96
C ALA A 128 -0.80 5.65 11.27
N ASN A 129 0.40 5.10 11.13
CA ASN A 129 1.38 4.87 12.19
C ASN A 129 2.66 5.65 11.87
N PRO A 130 2.73 6.96 12.21
CA PRO A 130 3.89 7.78 11.89
C PRO A 130 5.12 7.41 12.74
N GLY A 131 6.27 7.26 12.10
CA GLY A 131 7.52 6.89 12.75
C GLY A 131 8.52 6.24 11.79
N SER A 132 9.78 6.16 12.21
CA SER A 132 10.78 5.41 11.46
C SER A 132 10.49 3.91 11.53
N PHE A 133 10.43 3.24 10.39
CA PHE A 133 10.31 1.77 10.34
C PHE A 133 11.59 1.02 10.76
N TYR A 134 12.68 1.73 11.07
CA TYR A 134 13.85 1.13 11.73
C TYR A 134 13.59 0.83 13.21
N GLY A 135 12.48 1.32 13.78
CA GLY A 135 11.99 0.97 15.11
C GLY A 135 10.74 0.08 15.08
N ARG A 136 10.27 -0.35 16.25
CA ARG A 136 9.03 -1.13 16.37
C ARG A 136 7.81 -0.24 16.13
N LEU A 137 7.04 -0.54 15.08
CA LEU A 137 5.81 0.19 14.72
C LEU A 137 4.52 -0.51 15.14
N PHE A 138 4.54 -1.84 15.22
CA PHE A 138 3.36 -2.67 15.46
C PHE A 138 3.61 -3.69 16.58
N PRO A 139 2.57 -4.11 17.31
CA PRO A 139 2.68 -5.22 18.25
C PRO A 139 2.96 -6.55 17.54
N GLU A 140 3.47 -7.53 18.28
CA GLU A 140 3.85 -8.83 17.73
C GLU A 140 2.65 -9.58 17.17
N LYS A 141 2.88 -10.28 16.03
CA LYS A 141 1.87 -11.14 15.37
C LYS A 141 0.57 -10.43 15.01
N THR A 142 0.62 -9.12 14.73
CA THR A 142 -0.57 -8.34 14.37
C THR A 142 -0.73 -8.09 12.87
N ILE A 143 0.38 -8.05 12.13
CA ILE A 143 0.41 -7.76 10.68
C ILE A 143 0.55 -9.07 9.90
N HIS A 144 -0.26 -9.23 8.85
CA HIS A 144 -0.19 -10.40 7.97
C HIS A 144 0.76 -10.15 6.80
N PHE A 145 0.74 -8.94 6.25
CA PHE A 145 1.53 -8.58 5.08
C PHE A 145 2.17 -7.20 5.24
N ILE A 146 3.44 -7.08 4.85
CA ILE A 146 4.18 -5.82 4.85
C ILE A 146 4.60 -5.52 3.42
N TYR A 147 4.22 -4.34 2.94
CA TYR A 147 4.66 -3.78 1.67
C TYR A 147 5.67 -2.67 1.93
N ILE A 148 6.76 -2.66 1.16
CA ILE A 148 7.77 -1.61 1.17
C ILE A 148 7.98 -1.17 -0.28
N PRO A 149 7.56 0.05 -0.67
CA PRO A 149 7.79 0.53 -2.03
C PRO A 149 9.29 0.69 -2.29
N LEU A 150 9.72 0.42 -3.52
CA LEU A 150 11.13 0.49 -3.96
C LEU A 150 11.83 1.83 -3.62
N LEU A 151 11.07 2.92 -3.57
CA LEU A 151 11.55 4.26 -3.19
C LEU A 151 11.98 4.36 -1.72
N ALA A 152 11.43 3.53 -0.83
CA ALA A 152 11.80 3.50 0.58
C ALA A 152 13.10 2.72 0.85
N CYS A 153 13.53 1.85 -0.07
CA CYS A 153 14.74 1.04 0.05
C CYS A 153 16.02 1.77 -0.41
N THR A 154 15.89 2.85 -1.18
CA THR A 154 17.02 3.74 -1.47
C THR A 154 17.15 4.70 -0.29
N GLY A 155 18.12 4.50 0.59
CA GLY A 155 18.35 5.28 1.80
C GLY A 155 18.64 6.76 1.55
N PHE A 156 17.64 7.51 1.11
CA PHE A 156 17.65 8.96 1.09
C PHE A 156 17.33 9.45 2.51
N PRO A 157 18.23 10.21 3.16
CA PRO A 157 17.80 11.05 4.26
C PRO A 157 16.84 12.08 3.64
N ARG A 158 15.56 11.96 3.97
CA ARG A 158 14.59 13.04 3.78
C ARG A 158 14.85 14.13 4.82
#